data_AF-A0A941UGQ8-F1
#
_entry.id   AF-A0A941UGQ8-F1
#
_cell.length_a   1.000
_cell.length_b   1.000
_cell.length_c   1.000
_cell.angle_alpha   90.00
_cell.angle_beta   90.00
_cell.angle_gamma   90.00
#
_symmetry.space_group_name_H-M   'P 1'
#
loop_
_entity.id
_entity.type
_entity.pdbx_description
1 polymer ?
#
loop_
_entity_poly.entity_id
_entity_poly.type
_entity_poly.pdbx_seq_one_letter_code
_entity_poly.pdbx_strand_id
1 'polypeptide(L)'
;RRKAHLYNTLLRNTVQCPVEKEGAYHVYHQFTITSRKRDRIQQTLKENGISSVVYYPVPLHLQEAMKFLGYRKGDFPVAEKAAREVLSLPMFPELEESVIEKIAGIIKSIV
;
A
#
# COMPACT_ATOMS: atom_id res chain seq x y z
N ARG A 1 -12.44 -6.74 8.93
CA ARG A 1 -11.25 -7.62 8.93
C ARG A 1 -11.28 -8.77 7.92
N ARG A 2 -12.43 -9.45 7.68
CA ARG A 2 -12.56 -10.53 6.67
C ARG A 2 -11.90 -10.21 5.32
N LYS A 3 -12.24 -9.04 4.74
CA LYS A 3 -11.66 -8.53 3.49
C LYS A 3 -10.12 -8.39 3.51
N ALA A 4 -9.56 -7.84 4.59
CA ALA A 4 -8.11 -7.74 4.77
C ALA A 4 -7.45 -9.12 4.88
N HIS A 5 -8.10 -10.08 5.55
CA HIS A 5 -7.60 -11.45 5.62
C HIS A 5 -7.63 -12.14 4.25
N LEU A 6 -8.64 -11.87 3.42
CA LEU A 6 -8.71 -12.35 2.04
C LEU A 6 -7.54 -11.78 1.22
N TYR A 7 -7.32 -10.46 1.25
CA TYR A 7 -6.14 -9.87 0.61
C TYR A 7 -4.83 -10.50 1.10
N ASN A 8 -4.63 -10.61 2.42
CA ASN A 8 -3.44 -11.23 3.00
C ASN A 8 -3.25 -12.67 2.49
N THR A 9 -4.32 -13.45 2.45
CA THR A 9 -4.29 -14.84 1.95
C THR A 9 -3.87 -14.90 0.50
N LEU A 10 -4.44 -14.03 -0.34
CA LEU A 10 -4.17 -14.04 -1.77
C LEU A 10 -2.80 -13.46 -2.11
N LEU A 11 -2.31 -12.44 -1.39
CA LEU A 11 -1.14 -11.64 -1.78
C LEU A 11 0.15 -11.91 -0.99
N ARG A 12 0.10 -12.67 0.12
CA ARG A 12 1.26 -12.86 1.03
C ARG A 12 2.58 -13.32 0.38
N ASN A 13 2.51 -14.02 -0.75
CA ASN A 13 3.69 -14.53 -1.47
C ASN A 13 4.09 -13.66 -2.67
N THR A 14 3.38 -12.54 -2.90
CA THR A 14 3.54 -11.68 -4.08
C THR A 14 4.05 -10.30 -3.67
N VAL A 15 3.47 -9.71 -2.64
CA VAL A 15 3.87 -8.40 -2.11
C VAL A 15 3.94 -8.45 -0.59
N GLN A 16 4.62 -7.49 0.01
CA GLN A 16 4.60 -7.35 1.46
C GLN A 16 3.25 -6.77 1.89
N CYS A 17 2.46 -7.59 2.58
CA CYS A 17 1.16 -7.23 3.12
C CYS A 17 1.26 -6.55 4.50
N PRO A 18 0.22 -5.80 4.94
CA PRO A 18 0.16 -5.27 6.29
C PRO A 18 0.07 -6.41 7.31
N VAL A 19 0.79 -6.26 8.42
CA VAL A 19 0.85 -7.25 9.50
C VAL A 19 0.11 -6.72 10.72
N GLU A 20 -0.77 -7.55 11.27
CA GLU A 20 -1.41 -7.32 12.56
C GLU A 20 -0.51 -7.94 13.65
N LYS A 21 0.01 -7.11 14.55
CA LYS A 21 0.87 -7.57 15.65
C LYS A 21 0.05 -8.28 16.72
N GLU A 22 0.68 -9.22 17.43
CA GLU A 22 0.07 -9.88 18.58
C GLU A 22 -0.41 -8.84 19.62
N GLY A 23 -1.61 -9.04 20.15
CA GLY A 23 -2.24 -8.12 21.10
C GLY A 23 -2.79 -6.81 20.49
N ALA A 24 -2.60 -6.57 19.18
CA ALA A 24 -3.16 -5.41 18.49
C ALA A 24 -4.43 -5.79 17.71
N TYR A 25 -5.35 -4.83 17.60
CA TYR A 25 -6.55 -4.95 16.78
C TYR A 25 -6.53 -3.93 15.65
N HIS A 26 -6.26 -4.40 14.44
CA HIS A 26 -6.20 -3.56 13.26
C HIS A 26 -7.61 -3.34 12.68
N VAL A 27 -8.04 -2.08 12.61
CA VAL A 27 -9.36 -1.72 12.04
C VAL A 27 -9.36 -1.63 10.52
N TYR A 28 -8.17 -1.57 9.92
CA TYR A 28 -7.95 -1.50 8.46
C TYR A 28 -8.64 -0.31 7.80
N HIS A 29 -8.45 0.90 8.36
CA HIS A 29 -8.76 2.15 7.66
C HIS A 29 -8.09 2.20 6.27
N GLN A 30 -6.92 1.58 6.14
CA GLN A 30 -6.24 1.34 4.88
C GLN A 30 -5.76 -0.11 4.84
N PHE A 31 -5.67 -0.67 3.63
CA PHE A 31 -4.94 -1.90 3.34
C PHE A 31 -3.73 -1.55 2.47
N THR A 32 -2.58 -1.33 3.10
CA THR A 32 -1.36 -0.82 2.44
C THR A 32 -0.36 -1.94 2.22
N ILE A 33 -0.05 -2.21 0.96
CA ILE A 33 1.02 -3.14 0.56
C ILE A 33 2.32 -2.37 0.30
N THR A 34 3.45 -3.07 0.35
CA THR A 34 4.76 -2.54 -0.06
C THR A 34 5.32 -3.37 -1.23
N SER A 35 5.78 -2.69 -2.28
CA SER A 35 6.40 -3.33 -3.45
C SER A 35 7.37 -2.41 -4.18
N ARG A 36 8.50 -2.94 -4.66
CA ARG A 36 9.41 -2.21 -5.57
C ARG A 36 8.77 -1.88 -6.92
N LYS A 37 7.70 -2.58 -7.29
CA LYS A 37 6.93 -2.38 -8.54
C LYS A 37 5.69 -1.49 -8.31
N ARG A 38 5.68 -0.67 -7.25
CA ARG A 38 4.55 0.17 -6.82
C ARG A 38 3.85 0.89 -7.96
N ASP A 39 4.60 1.67 -8.75
CA ASP A 39 4.04 2.49 -9.84
C ASP A 39 3.43 1.60 -10.95
N ARG A 40 4.08 0.49 -11.29
CA ARG A 40 3.55 -0.48 -12.27
C ARG A 40 2.24 -1.10 -11.78
N ILE A 41 2.16 -1.46 -10.50
CA ILE A 41 0.94 -1.98 -9.90
C ILE A 41 -0.17 -0.93 -9.97
N GLN A 42 0.10 0.29 -9.50
CA GLN A 42 -0.88 1.37 -9.49
C GLN A 42 -1.40 1.67 -10.91
N GLN A 43 -0.52 1.73 -11.90
CA GLN A 43 -0.88 1.96 -13.29
C GLN A 43 -1.75 0.83 -13.86
N THR A 44 -1.36 -0.43 -13.63
CA THR A 44 -2.12 -1.59 -14.15
C THR A 44 -3.50 -1.69 -13.50
N LEU A 45 -3.61 -1.39 -12.19
CA LEU A 45 -4.90 -1.32 -11.51
C LEU A 45 -5.78 -0.21 -12.11
N LYS A 46 -5.20 0.98 -12.34
CA LYS A 46 -5.91 2.11 -12.96
C LYS A 46 -6.45 1.78 -14.35
N GLU A 47 -5.65 1.12 -15.18
CA GLU A 47 -6.06 0.64 -16.52
C GLU A 47 -7.22 -0.36 -16.46
N ASN A 48 -7.34 -1.10 -15.35
CA ASN A 48 -8.43 -2.03 -15.08
C ASN A 48 -9.62 -1.40 -14.34
N GLY A 49 -9.65 -0.07 -14.24
CA GLY A 49 -10.72 0.70 -13.57
C GLY A 49 -10.69 0.63 -12.04
N ILE A 50 -9.56 0.24 -11.44
CA ILE A 50 -9.40 0.08 -10.00
C ILE A 50 -8.55 1.24 -9.46
N SER A 51 -9.16 2.06 -8.60
CA SER A 51 -8.44 3.14 -7.91
C SER A 51 -7.54 2.58 -6.81
N SER A 52 -6.36 3.16 -6.64
CA SER A 52 -5.43 2.89 -5.53
C SER A 52 -4.64 4.15 -5.20
N VAL A 53 -4.27 4.30 -3.93
CA VAL A 53 -3.75 5.58 -3.40
C VAL A 53 -2.43 5.39 -2.69
N VAL A 54 -1.51 6.34 -2.86
CA VAL A 54 -0.24 6.38 -2.14
C VAL A 54 -0.40 7.25 -0.90
N TYR A 55 -0.23 6.66 0.28
CA TYR A 55 -0.17 7.36 1.56
C TYR A 55 1.21 7.15 2.20
N TYR A 56 2.16 8.06 2.06
CA TYR A 56 2.15 9.30 1.29
C TYR A 56 3.37 9.35 0.35
N PRO A 57 3.31 10.07 -0.79
CA PRO A 57 4.37 10.05 -1.81
C PRO A 57 5.64 10.80 -1.40
N VAL A 58 5.55 11.71 -0.41
CA VAL A 58 6.68 12.50 0.10
C VAL A 58 6.74 12.34 1.62
N PRO A 59 7.85 11.84 2.19
CA PRO A 59 7.99 11.71 3.63
C PRO A 59 8.08 13.08 4.29
N LEU A 60 7.67 13.18 5.57
CA LEU A 60 7.49 14.46 6.27
C LEU A 60 8.74 15.34 6.25
N HIS A 61 9.93 14.79 6.44
CA HIS A 61 11.19 15.56 6.49
C HIS A 61 11.57 16.21 5.15
N LEU A 62 10.97 15.76 4.04
CA LEU A 62 11.19 16.34 2.70
C LEU A 62 10.03 17.23 2.24
N GLN A 63 9.00 17.43 3.07
CA GLN A 63 7.92 18.35 2.77
C GLN A 63 8.43 19.80 2.84
N GLU A 64 7.97 20.66 1.93
CA GLU A 64 8.35 22.08 1.88
C GLU A 64 8.11 22.77 3.24
N ALA A 65 6.96 22.49 3.85
CA ALA A 65 6.56 23.04 5.14
C ALA A 65 7.52 22.66 6.30
N MET A 66 8.34 21.63 6.12
CA MET A 66 9.27 21.12 7.14
C MET A 66 10.72 21.51 6.89
N LYS A 67 11.02 22.30 5.84
CA LYS A 67 12.39 22.71 5.50
C LYS A 67 13.16 23.36 6.66
N PHE A 68 12.45 24.08 7.54
CA PHE A 68 13.05 24.76 8.70
C PHE A 68 13.72 23.80 9.69
N LEU A 69 13.40 22.49 9.65
CA LEU A 69 14.03 21.47 10.49
C LEU A 69 15.44 21.07 10.00
N GLY A 70 15.83 21.47 8.78
CA GLY A 70 17.19 21.28 8.26
C GLY A 70 17.52 19.86 7.77
N TYR A 71 16.56 18.93 7.82
CA TYR A 71 16.71 17.56 7.32
C TYR A 71 16.87 17.49 5.80
N ARG A 72 17.49 16.40 5.33
CA ARG A 72 17.81 16.15 3.92
C ARG A 72 17.47 14.72 3.54
N LYS A 73 17.43 14.47 2.24
CA LYS A 73 17.29 13.11 1.70
C LYS A 73 18.49 12.27 2.17
N GLY A 74 18.20 11.08 2.68
CA GLY A 74 19.16 10.18 3.30
C GLY A 74 19.06 10.13 4.83
N ASP A 75 18.50 11.16 5.47
CA ASP A 75 18.41 11.20 6.94
C ASP A 75 17.41 10.16 7.49
N PHE A 76 16.35 9.85 6.73
CA PHE A 76 15.32 8.89 7.12
C PHE A 76 15.07 7.84 6.02
N PRO A 77 16.03 6.92 5.78
CA PRO A 77 16.00 6.01 4.63
C PRO A 77 14.78 5.07 4.63
N VAL A 78 14.29 4.69 5.81
CA VAL A 78 13.09 3.84 5.95
C VAL A 78 11.83 4.58 5.51
N ALA A 79 11.66 5.85 5.93
CA ALA A 79 10.51 6.66 5.55
C ALA A 79 10.53 6.97 4.04
N GLU A 80 11.71 7.27 3.49
CA GLU A 80 11.88 7.51 2.06
C GLU A 80 11.61 6.28 1.22
N LYS A 81 12.05 5.10 1.69
CA LYS A 81 11.72 3.83 1.04
C LYS A 81 10.21 3.57 1.08
N ALA A 82 9.58 3.76 2.23
CA ALA A 82 8.14 3.59 2.37
C ALA A 82 7.38 4.49 1.37
N ALA A 83 7.69 5.78 1.29
CA ALA A 83 7.04 6.71 0.36
C ALA A 83 7.12 6.27 -1.12
N ARG A 84 8.23 5.62 -1.50
CA ARG A 84 8.43 5.08 -2.86
C ARG A 84 7.69 3.77 -3.12
N GLU A 85 7.53 2.92 -2.11
CA GLU A 85 7.13 1.52 -2.32
C GLU A 85 5.71 1.20 -1.82
N VAL A 86 5.09 2.05 -1.00
CA VAL A 86 3.74 1.80 -0.48
C VAL A 86 2.64 2.13 -1.48
N LEU A 87 1.59 1.31 -1.47
CA LEU A 87 0.34 1.52 -2.19
C LEU A 87 -0.82 0.98 -1.36
N SER A 88 -1.85 1.79 -1.14
CA SER A 88 -3.08 1.38 -0.49
C SER A 88 -4.11 0.93 -1.52
N LEU A 89 -4.58 -0.31 -1.34
CA LEU A 89 -5.60 -0.93 -2.16
C LEU A 89 -7.01 -0.54 -1.67
N PRO A 90 -8.05 -0.67 -2.51
CA PRO A 90 -9.43 -0.51 -2.09
C PRO A 90 -9.74 -1.32 -0.83
N MET A 91 -10.27 -0.64 0.19
CA MET A 91 -10.66 -1.24 1.46
C MET A 91 -11.81 -0.45 2.08
N PHE A 92 -13.03 -0.96 1.94
CA PHE A 92 -14.26 -0.37 2.50
C PHE A 92 -15.33 -1.47 2.73
N PRO A 93 -16.37 -1.20 3.54
CA PRO A 93 -17.34 -2.23 3.95
C PRO A 93 -18.06 -2.92 2.79
N GLU A 94 -18.41 -2.20 1.74
CA GLU A 94 -19.18 -2.64 0.57
C GLU A 94 -18.31 -3.27 -0.54
N LEU A 95 -17.00 -3.40 -0.33
CA LEU A 95 -16.10 -3.96 -1.35
C LEU A 95 -16.39 -5.46 -1.59
N GLU A 96 -16.81 -5.85 -2.78
CA GLU A 96 -17.10 -7.26 -3.06
C GLU A 96 -15.84 -8.14 -3.04
N GLU A 97 -15.97 -9.40 -2.58
CA GLU A 97 -14.84 -10.35 -2.53
C GLU A 97 -14.30 -10.68 -3.93
N SER A 98 -15.17 -10.74 -4.94
CA SER A 98 -14.78 -10.91 -6.35
C SER A 98 -13.89 -9.77 -6.87
N VAL A 99 -14.08 -8.55 -6.35
CA VAL A 99 -13.22 -7.41 -6.69
C VAL A 99 -11.85 -7.56 -6.02
N ILE A 100 -11.81 -8.05 -4.78
CA ILE A 100 -10.54 -8.38 -4.08
C ILE A 100 -9.76 -9.45 -4.85
N GLU A 101 -10.44 -10.49 -5.33
CA GLU A 101 -9.84 -11.55 -6.15
C GLU A 101 -9.30 -11.00 -7.47
N LYS A 102 -10.07 -10.15 -8.18
CA LYS A 102 -9.62 -9.46 -9.39
C LYS A 102 -8.37 -8.63 -9.14
N ILE A 103 -8.37 -7.83 -8.07
CA ILE A 103 -7.22 -7.00 -7.69
C ILE A 103 -5.99 -7.89 -7.43
N ALA A 104 -6.16 -8.97 -6.68
CA ALA A 104 -5.07 -9.89 -6.38
C ALA A 104 -4.53 -10.59 -7.64
N GLY A 105 -5.42 -10.99 -8.55
CA GLY A 105 -5.05 -11.58 -9.84
C GLY A 105 -4.23 -10.63 -10.71
N ILE A 106 -4.64 -9.37 -10.81
CA ILE A 106 -3.88 -8.33 -11.54
C ILE A 106 -2.50 -8.12 -10.92
N ILE A 107 -2.40 -8.02 -9.59
CA ILE A 107 -1.11 -7.82 -8.93
C ILE A 107 -0.18 -9.02 -9.18
N LYS A 108 -0.70 -10.25 -9.10
CA LYS A 108 0.08 -11.47 -9.35
C LYS A 108 0.62 -11.59 -10.78
N SER A 109 -0.06 -11.03 -11.78
CA SER A 109 0.39 -11.17 -13.18
C SER A 109 1.54 -10.25 -13.57
N ILE A 110 1.88 -9.26 -12.72
CA ILE A 110 2.88 -8.22 -13.03
C ILE A 110 4.04 -8.13 -12.03
N VAL A 111 3.89 -8.74 -10.86
CA VAL A 111 4.92 -8.80 -9.81
C VAL A 111 5.73 -10.07 -9.95
#